data_AF-A5KDJ6-F1
#
_entry.id   AF-A5KDJ6-F1
#
_cell.length_a   1.000
_cell.length_b   1.000
_cell.length_c   1.000
_cell.angle_alpha   90.00
_cell.angle_beta   90.00
_cell.angle_gamma   90.00
#
_symmetry.space_group_name_H-M   'P 1'
#
loop_
_entity.id
_entity.type
_entity.pdbx_description
1 polymer ?
#
loop_
_entity_poly.entity_id
_entity_poly.type
_entity_poly.pdbx_seq_one_letter_code
_entity_poly.pdbx_strand_id
1 'polypeptide(L)'
;MLIASKPQDESNKPGCEKEENHYVPNESSDAFYYYKHILKLQKKNRLRVTKNRMPSMLYYCLNNCSDMTCAEISGLDGSFVATAHSNNIIKLWNIKQSQANKIRKKKKKWKRLIKGT
;
A
#
# COMPACT_ATOMS: atom_id res chain seq x y z
N MET A 1 -41.74 4.10 -4.90
CA MET A 1 -42.12 4.35 -3.48
C MET A 1 -40.84 4.32 -2.66
N LEU A 2 -40.37 5.49 -2.20
CA LEU A 2 -39.21 5.60 -1.34
C LEU A 2 -39.65 5.31 0.10
N ILE A 3 -39.08 4.31 0.76
CA ILE A 3 -39.21 4.12 2.21
C ILE A 3 -37.86 4.47 2.81
N ALA A 4 -37.83 5.63 3.46
CA ALA A 4 -36.71 6.07 4.28
C ALA A 4 -36.71 5.28 5.60
N SER A 5 -35.70 4.45 5.81
CA SER A 5 -35.36 3.89 7.12
C SER A 5 -34.17 4.66 7.71
N LYS A 6 -34.38 5.25 8.90
CA LYS A 6 -33.39 6.00 9.68
C LYS A 6 -32.07 5.22 9.82
N PRO A 7 -30.90 5.88 9.77
CA PRO A 7 -29.63 5.22 10.08
C PRO A 7 -29.59 4.92 11.59
N GLN A 8 -29.42 3.66 11.97
CA GLN A 8 -29.03 3.29 13.32
C GLN A 8 -27.51 3.44 13.43
N ASP A 9 -27.06 4.32 14.32
CA ASP A 9 -25.66 4.44 14.71
C ASP A 9 -25.22 3.21 15.52
N GLU A 10 -24.74 2.15 14.85
CA GLU A 10 -23.96 1.07 15.48
C GLU A 10 -22.51 1.53 15.73
N SER A 11 -22.30 2.56 16.56
CA SER A 11 -20.96 3.09 16.87
C SER A 11 -20.33 2.51 18.14
N ASN A 12 -20.95 1.55 18.83
CA ASN A 12 -20.49 1.08 20.15
C ASN A 12 -20.43 -0.45 20.34
N LYS A 13 -20.10 -1.22 19.30
CA LYS A 13 -19.54 -2.56 19.50
C LYS A 13 -18.03 -2.46 19.24
N PRO A 14 -17.14 -2.77 20.21
CA PRO A 14 -15.78 -3.09 19.85
C PRO A 14 -15.89 -4.31 18.95
N GLY A 15 -15.70 -4.12 17.65
CA GLY A 15 -15.60 -5.23 16.72
C GLY A 15 -14.60 -6.20 17.33
N CYS A 16 -14.94 -7.48 17.35
CA CYS A 16 -13.95 -8.52 17.57
C CYS A 16 -13.01 -8.43 16.37
N GLU A 17 -12.03 -7.52 16.45
CA GLU A 17 -10.87 -7.52 15.59
C GLU A 17 -10.30 -8.92 15.77
N LYS A 18 -10.44 -9.75 14.73
CA LYS A 18 -9.70 -11.02 14.69
C LYS A 18 -8.27 -10.64 15.00
N GLU A 19 -7.63 -11.32 15.96
CA GLU A 19 -6.21 -11.14 16.21
C GLU A 19 -5.47 -11.39 14.90
N GLU A 20 -5.23 -10.34 14.13
CA GLU A 20 -4.36 -10.38 13.00
C GLU A 20 -3.01 -10.73 13.59
N ASN A 21 -2.47 -11.89 13.21
CA ASN A 21 -1.14 -12.33 13.59
C ASN A 21 -0.10 -11.35 13.03
N HIS A 22 0.05 -10.21 13.71
CA HIS A 22 1.06 -9.23 13.41
C HIS A 22 2.38 -9.85 13.82
N TYR A 23 3.22 -10.18 12.83
CA TYR A 23 4.56 -10.65 13.11
C TYR A 23 5.31 -9.59 13.93
N VAL A 24 5.67 -9.95 15.16
CA VAL A 24 6.54 -9.15 16.02
C VAL A 24 7.90 -9.85 16.08
N PRO A 25 8.97 -9.23 15.57
CA PRO A 25 10.31 -9.81 15.68
C PRO A 25 10.72 -9.94 17.15
N ASN A 26 11.52 -10.98 17.46
CA ASN A 26 12.11 -11.14 18.78
C ASN A 26 12.95 -9.91 19.16
N GLU A 27 12.81 -9.43 20.40
CA GLU A 27 13.49 -8.25 20.92
C GLU A 27 15.02 -8.32 20.84
N SER A 28 15.58 -9.53 20.91
CA SER A 28 17.02 -9.76 20.81
C SER A 28 17.54 -9.74 19.38
N SER A 29 16.67 -9.64 18.37
CA SER A 29 17.04 -9.62 16.95
C SER A 29 17.19 -8.19 16.44
N ASP A 30 18.16 -7.95 15.55
CA ASP A 30 18.30 -6.68 14.82
C ASP A 30 17.00 -6.29 14.08
N ALA A 31 16.21 -7.27 13.66
CA ALA A 31 14.91 -7.04 13.03
C ALA A 31 13.95 -6.22 13.91
N PHE A 32 14.04 -6.36 15.23
CA PHE A 32 13.21 -5.62 16.18
C PHE A 32 13.52 -4.11 16.19
N TYR A 33 14.80 -3.74 16.01
CA TYR A 33 15.20 -2.35 15.88
C TYR A 33 14.55 -1.69 14.67
N TYR A 34 14.63 -2.34 13.50
CA TYR A 34 14.00 -1.85 12.28
C TYR A 34 12.48 -1.82 12.38
N TYR A 35 11.86 -2.83 12.98
CA TYR A 35 10.42 -2.88 13.23
C TYR A 35 9.95 -1.66 14.06
N LYS A 36 10.60 -1.38 15.19
CA LYS A 36 10.29 -0.19 16.01
C LYS A 36 10.50 1.11 15.23
N HIS A 37 11.55 1.17 14.40
CA HIS A 37 11.82 2.34 13.57
C HIS A 37 10.71 2.58 12.54
N ILE A 38 10.27 1.54 11.84
CA ILE A 38 9.16 1.59 10.86
C ILE A 38 7.87 2.08 11.53
N LEU A 39 7.51 1.53 12.69
CA LEU A 39 6.31 1.96 13.43
C LEU A 39 6.35 3.44 13.82
N LYS A 40 7.50 3.91 14.33
CA LYS A 40 7.69 5.33 14.66
C LYS A 40 7.55 6.23 13.42
N LEU A 41 8.13 5.83 12.29
CA LEU A 41 8.02 6.57 11.03
C LEU A 41 6.59 6.62 10.51
N GLN A 42 5.87 5.49 10.51
CA GLN A 42 4.47 5.44 10.09
C GLN A 42 3.60 6.37 10.94
N LYS A 43 3.76 6.34 12.27
CA LYS A 43 2.99 7.20 13.18
C LYS A 43 3.27 8.69 12.95
N LYS A 44 4.51 9.05 12.58
CA LYS A 44 4.89 10.43 12.25
C LYS A 44 4.31 10.89 10.91
N ASN A 45 4.27 10.02 9.91
CA ASN A 45 3.89 10.38 8.53
C ASN A 45 2.39 10.23 8.24
N ARG A 46 1.66 9.39 8.99
CA ARG A 46 0.23 9.17 8.78
C ARG A 46 -0.59 10.32 9.34
N LEU A 47 -1.43 10.91 8.50
CA LEU A 47 -2.43 11.90 8.91
C LEU A 47 -3.60 11.20 9.62
N ARG A 48 -4.15 11.85 10.66
CA ARG A 48 -5.38 11.38 11.30
C ARG A 48 -6.55 11.55 10.34
N VAL A 49 -7.27 10.45 10.09
CA VAL A 49 -8.53 10.47 9.34
C VAL A 49 -9.58 11.18 10.19
N THR A 50 -10.26 12.15 9.59
CA THR A 50 -11.37 12.91 10.21
C THR A 50 -12.45 13.13 9.16
N LYS A 51 -13.65 13.56 9.58
CA LYS A 51 -14.75 13.89 8.64
C LYS A 51 -14.33 14.84 7.52
N ASN A 52 -13.45 15.80 7.83
CA ASN A 52 -12.95 16.80 6.88
C ASN A 52 -11.63 16.38 6.19
N ARG A 53 -11.05 15.24 6.56
CA ARG A 53 -9.81 14.68 6.00
C ARG A 53 -10.01 13.20 5.69
N MET A 54 -10.73 12.95 4.60
CA MET A 54 -10.94 11.60 4.09
C MET A 54 -9.66 11.05 3.44
N PRO A 55 -9.40 9.75 3.57
CA PRO A 55 -8.24 9.12 2.92
C PRO A 55 -8.43 9.09 1.40
N SER A 56 -7.32 9.23 0.67
CA SER A 56 -7.32 9.03 -0.77
C SER A 56 -7.20 7.54 -1.10
N MET A 57 -7.98 7.08 -2.07
CA MET A 57 -7.91 5.72 -2.61
C MET A 57 -7.08 5.71 -3.89
N LEU A 58 -6.06 4.85 -3.93
CA LEU A 58 -5.22 4.64 -5.10
C LEU A 58 -5.29 3.18 -5.54
N TYR A 59 -5.64 2.96 -6.80
CA TYR A 59 -5.78 1.63 -7.37
C TYR A 59 -4.57 1.25 -8.22
N TYR A 60 -4.13 -0.01 -8.10
CA TYR A 60 -3.04 -0.57 -8.90
C TYR A 60 -3.53 -1.82 -9.64
N CYS A 61 -3.45 -1.79 -10.97
CA CYS A 61 -3.58 -3.00 -11.79
C CYS A 61 -2.20 -3.65 -11.91
N LEU A 62 -2.04 -4.85 -11.35
CA LEU A 62 -0.84 -5.65 -11.53
C LEU A 62 -1.03 -6.53 -12.78
N ASN A 63 -0.32 -6.18 -13.85
CA ASN A 63 -0.43 -6.90 -15.12
C ASN A 63 0.13 -8.33 -14.99
N ASN A 64 -0.44 -9.27 -15.75
CA ASN A 64 -0.01 -10.68 -15.80
C ASN A 64 -0.03 -11.36 -14.42
N CYS A 65 -1.08 -11.09 -13.64
CA CYS A 65 -1.31 -11.65 -12.31
C CYS A 65 -2.67 -12.38 -12.24
N SER A 66 -3.02 -13.15 -13.26
CA SER A 66 -4.29 -13.91 -13.35
C SER A 66 -4.43 -15.01 -12.29
N ASP A 67 -3.29 -15.51 -11.81
CA ASP A 67 -3.12 -16.61 -10.86
C ASP A 67 -2.76 -16.12 -9.43
N MET A 68 -2.93 -14.83 -9.16
CA MET A 68 -2.59 -14.22 -7.87
C MET A 68 -3.60 -14.61 -6.79
N THR A 69 -3.10 -15.09 -5.65
CA THR A 69 -3.92 -15.53 -4.51
C THR A 69 -3.93 -14.50 -3.37
N CYS A 70 -2.81 -13.81 -3.16
CA CYS A 70 -2.70 -12.75 -2.16
C CYS A 70 -1.68 -11.68 -2.58
N ALA A 71 -1.82 -10.50 -1.98
CA ALA A 71 -0.94 -9.37 -2.19
C ALA A 71 -0.75 -8.58 -0.89
N GLU A 72 0.44 -8.06 -0.68
CA GLU A 72 0.78 -7.21 0.45
C GLU A 72 1.59 -5.99 -0.02
N ILE A 73 1.31 -4.84 0.58
CA ILE A 73 2.01 -3.59 0.30
C ILE A 73 2.98 -3.33 1.44
N SER A 74 4.21 -2.89 1.13
CA SER A 74 5.20 -2.54 2.14
C SER A 74 4.65 -1.50 3.12
N GLY A 75 4.64 -1.86 4.41
CA GLY A 75 4.18 -0.98 5.48
C GLY A 75 5.04 0.27 5.67
N LEU A 76 6.33 0.26 5.28
CA LEU A 76 7.23 1.39 5.54
C LEU A 76 6.84 2.63 4.74
N ASP A 77 6.82 2.51 3.41
CA ASP A 77 6.62 3.65 2.49
C ASP A 77 5.71 3.32 1.29
N GLY A 78 5.17 2.10 1.22
CA GLY A 78 4.36 1.66 0.09
C GLY A 78 5.12 1.55 -1.24
N SER A 79 6.46 1.57 -1.23
CA SER A 79 7.25 1.50 -2.46
C SER A 79 7.23 0.13 -3.14
N PHE A 80 7.00 -0.92 -2.35
CA PHE A 80 6.98 -2.30 -2.82
C PHE A 80 5.61 -2.95 -2.63
N VAL A 81 5.28 -3.84 -3.56
CA VAL A 81 4.12 -4.73 -3.48
C VAL A 81 4.62 -6.14 -3.73
N ALA A 82 4.32 -7.06 -2.82
CA ALA A 82 4.57 -8.48 -2.99
C ALA A 82 3.26 -9.17 -3.40
N THR A 83 3.30 -10.04 -4.39
CA THR A 83 2.16 -10.88 -4.80
C THR A 83 2.56 -12.34 -4.75
N ALA A 84 1.70 -13.19 -4.21
CA ALA A 84 1.87 -14.64 -4.27
C ALA A 84 0.88 -15.24 -5.26
N HIS A 85 1.32 -16.27 -5.95
CA HIS A 85 0.60 -16.90 -7.06
C HIS A 85 0.44 -18.40 -6.80
N SER A 86 -0.59 -19.02 -7.39
CA SER A 86 -0.90 -20.43 -7.22
C SER A 86 0.16 -21.40 -7.78
N ASN A 87 1.08 -20.91 -8.59
CA ASN A 87 2.23 -21.64 -9.13
C ASN A 87 3.47 -21.56 -8.21
N ASN A 88 3.30 -21.22 -6.94
CA ASN A 88 4.37 -21.07 -5.94
C ASN A 88 5.39 -19.97 -6.29
N ILE A 89 5.01 -18.99 -7.11
CA ILE A 89 5.85 -17.83 -7.44
C ILE A 89 5.46 -16.63 -6.59
N ILE A 90 6.46 -15.95 -6.03
CA ILE A 90 6.30 -14.63 -5.41
C ILE A 90 6.89 -13.58 -6.35
N LYS A 91 6.09 -12.60 -6.76
CA LYS A 91 6.56 -11.46 -7.56
C LYS A 91 6.67 -10.23 -6.67
N LEU A 92 7.83 -9.58 -6.71
CA LEU A 92 8.10 -8.34 -5.99
C LEU A 92 8.12 -7.16 -6.96
N TRP A 93 7.22 -6.20 -6.75
CA TRP A 93 7.04 -5.03 -7.60
C TRP A 93 7.60 -3.78 -6.92
N ASN A 94 8.53 -3.08 -7.57
CA ASN A 94 8.98 -1.76 -7.11
C ASN A 94 8.17 -0.66 -7.79
N ILE A 95 7.13 -0.18 -7.11
CA ILE A 95 6.18 0.81 -7.62
C ILE A 95 6.85 2.17 -7.78
N LYS A 96 7.63 2.59 -6.78
CA LYS A 96 8.31 3.90 -6.79
C LYS A 96 9.31 4.01 -7.94
N GLN A 97 10.12 2.98 -8.14
CA GLN A 97 11.07 2.91 -9.25
C GLN A 97 10.36 2.82 -10.60
N SER A 98 9.25 2.09 -10.69
CA SER A 98 8.42 2.03 -11.90
C SER A 98 7.94 3.42 -12.33
N GLN A 99 7.43 4.23 -11.39
CA GLN A 99 7.00 5.60 -11.67
C GLN A 99 8.18 6.51 -12.07
N ALA A 100 9.31 6.42 -11.34
CA ALA A 100 10.53 7.16 -11.71
C ALA A 100 11.02 6.82 -13.12
N ASN A 101 10.94 5.54 -13.49
CA ASN A 101 11.29 5.07 -14.83
C ASN A 101 10.36 5.63 -15.91
N LYS A 102 9.05 5.74 -15.66
CA LYS A 102 8.09 6.38 -16.58
C LYS A 102 8.43 7.84 -16.81
N ILE A 103 8.69 8.60 -15.74
CA ILE A 103 9.09 10.02 -15.82
C ILE A 103 10.39 10.17 -16.60
N ARG A 104 11.40 9.35 -16.31
CA ARG A 104 12.69 9.35 -17.02
C ARG A 104 12.54 9.05 -18.51
N LYS A 105 11.72 8.05 -18.87
CA LYS A 105 11.42 7.71 -20.28
C LYS A 105 10.74 8.88 -20.99
N LYS A 106 9.74 9.53 -20.36
CA LYS A 106 9.08 10.73 -20.88
C LYS A 106 10.10 11.85 -21.12
N LYS A 107 10.96 12.15 -20.15
CA LYS A 107 12.03 13.17 -20.27
C LYS A 107 12.99 12.87 -21.41
N LYS A 108 13.42 11.61 -21.59
CA LYS A 108 14.27 11.19 -22.73
C LYS A 108 13.55 11.36 -24.07
N LYS A 109 12.25 11.04 -24.16
CA LYS A 109 11.45 11.26 -25.38
C LYS A 109 11.39 12.74 -25.74
N TRP A 110 11.08 13.62 -24.78
CA TRP A 110 11.07 15.07 -24.99
C TRP A 110 12.42 15.62 -25.45
N LYS A 111 13.53 15.21 -24.83
CA LYS A 111 14.87 15.63 -25.25
C LYS A 111 15.20 15.23 -26.70
N ARG A 112 14.74 14.08 -27.16
CA ARG A 112 14.94 13.65 -28.55
C ARG A 112 14.11 14.48 -29.53
N LEU A 113 12.88 14.83 -29.18
CA LEU A 113 12.03 15.69 -30.01
C LEU A 113 12.64 17.09 -30.18
N ILE A 114 13.19 17.66 -29.11
CA ILE A 114 13.80 19.01 -29.14
C ILE A 114 15.15 19.02 -29.90
N LYS A 115 15.89 17.90 -29.90
CA LYS A 115 17.18 17.79 -30.61
C LYS A 115 17.05 17.29 -32.05
N GLY A 116 15.83 17.01 -32.52
CA GLY A 116 15.53 16.49 -33.86
C GLY A 116 15.20 17.58 -34.89
N THR A 117 15.46 18.84 -34.57
CA THR A 117 15.53 20.03 -35.45
C THR A 117 16.91 20.64 -35.25
#